data_AF-A0A920JKK5-F1
#
_entry.id   AF-A0A920JKK5-F1
#
_cell.length_a   1.000
_cell.length_b   1.000
_cell.length_c   1.000
_cell.angle_alpha   90.00
_cell.angle_beta   90.00
_cell.angle_gamma   90.00
#
_symmetry.space_group_name_H-M   'P 1'
#
loop_
_entity.id
_entity.type
_entity.pdbx_description
1 polymer ?
#
loop_
_entity_poly.entity_id
_entity_poly.type
_entity_poly.pdbx_seq_one_letter_code
_entity_poly.pdbx_strand_id
1 'polypeptide(L)'
;MKLLCHKRWWCSYTSSFLPARKETVIIDSQRLKKIEVNEEDMYVTVEPGVTWLELYETLKPLGLRTPHWGPFSGRVATIAGSMSFHAISHGTNNAVSADSLSSLQVITGTGDVIETGSQGSDEASSRFF
;
A
#
# COMPACT_ATOMS: atom_id res chain seq x y z
N MET A 1 -2.03 -16.12 4.92
CA MET A 1 -1.87 -15.03 5.90
C MET A 1 -1.25 -15.57 7.19
N LYS A 2 0.07 -15.46 7.32
CA LYS A 2 0.72 -15.24 8.62
C LYS A 2 1.05 -13.76 8.62
N LEU A 3 0.71 -13.06 9.71
CA LEU A 3 0.68 -11.60 9.77
C LEU A 3 1.98 -10.97 9.26
N LEU A 4 1.79 -9.94 8.43
CA LEU A 4 2.80 -9.05 7.85
C LEU A 4 3.50 -8.24 8.95
N CYS A 5 4.83 -8.19 8.91
CA CYS A 5 5.56 -7.20 9.68
C CYS A 5 7.00 -6.98 9.21
N HIS A 6 7.48 -5.74 9.35
CA HIS A 6 8.62 -5.12 8.65
C HIS A 6 9.69 -4.67 9.66
N LYS A 7 10.99 -4.80 9.34
CA LYS A 7 12.09 -4.32 10.21
C LYS A 7 12.83 -3.16 9.53
N ARG A 8 12.77 -1.99 10.17
CA ARG A 8 13.48 -0.72 9.91
C ARG A 8 12.60 0.33 9.20
N TRP A 9 12.40 1.46 9.90
CA TRP A 9 11.42 2.53 9.62
C TRP A 9 9.95 2.19 9.91
N TRP A 10 9.73 1.37 10.94
CA TRP A 10 8.38 1.04 11.35
C TRP A 10 7.71 2.20 12.08
N CYS A 11 6.61 2.69 11.51
CA CYS A 11 5.83 3.79 12.07
C CYS A 11 4.52 3.35 12.74
N SER A 12 4.30 2.05 12.98
CA SER A 12 3.18 1.64 13.83
C SER A 12 3.55 1.68 15.31
N TYR A 13 2.56 2.07 16.10
CA TYR A 13 2.65 2.25 17.54
C TYR A 13 2.03 1.08 18.31
N THR A 14 1.72 -0.03 17.62
CA THR A 14 0.95 -1.16 18.17
C THR A 14 1.79 -2.40 18.43
N SER A 15 3.11 -2.34 18.21
CA SER A 15 4.02 -3.50 18.31
C SER A 15 3.64 -4.70 17.44
N SER A 16 2.75 -4.51 16.45
CA SER A 16 2.26 -5.58 15.56
C SER A 16 3.34 -6.26 14.72
N PHE A 17 4.55 -5.70 14.75
CA PHE A 17 5.73 -6.16 14.04
C PHE A 17 6.81 -6.79 14.91
N LEU A 18 6.51 -6.95 16.20
CA LEU A 18 7.38 -7.73 17.06
C LEU A 18 7.00 -9.21 16.92
N PRO A 19 7.99 -10.10 16.70
CA PRO A 19 7.72 -11.53 16.63
C PRO A 19 7.19 -12.01 17.99
N ALA A 20 5.95 -12.50 18.01
CA ALA A 20 5.32 -13.01 19.23
C ALA A 20 5.79 -14.43 19.62
N ARG A 21 6.42 -15.16 18.69
CA ARG A 21 6.91 -16.52 18.90
C ARG A 21 8.28 -16.75 18.26
N LYS A 22 8.98 -17.79 18.74
CA LYS A 22 10.19 -18.30 18.09
C LYS A 22 9.86 -18.77 16.67
N GLU A 23 10.89 -18.89 15.83
CA GLU A 23 10.75 -19.38 14.44
C GLU A 23 9.83 -18.50 13.58
N THR A 24 9.84 -17.19 13.84
CA THR A 24 9.15 -16.19 13.01
C THR A 24 10.05 -15.74 11.86
N VAL A 25 9.50 -15.71 10.65
CA VAL A 25 10.12 -15.07 9.48
C VAL A 25 9.58 -13.64 9.36
N ILE A 26 10.48 -12.70 9.08
CA ILE A 26 10.16 -11.30 8.75
C ILE A 26 10.38 -11.12 7.26
N ILE A 27 9.37 -10.59 6.57
CA ILE A 27 9.44 -10.27 5.14
C ILE A 27 9.59 -8.76 5.02
N ASP A 28 10.62 -8.33 4.30
CA ASP A 28 10.88 -6.93 4.02
C ASP A 28 10.58 -6.63 2.54
N SER A 29 9.56 -5.80 2.32
CA SER A 29 9.15 -5.36 0.99
C SER A 29 9.82 -4.06 0.51
N GLN A 30 10.79 -3.47 1.23
CA GLN A 30 11.39 -2.18 0.89
C GLN A 30 12.04 -2.12 -0.49
N ARG A 31 12.38 -3.26 -1.08
CA ARG A 31 12.99 -3.32 -2.42
C ARG A 31 11.96 -3.42 -3.54
N LEU A 32 10.69 -3.64 -3.20
CA LEU A 32 9.57 -3.66 -4.13
C LEU A 32 9.05 -2.21 -4.26
N LYS A 33 9.49 -1.52 -5.31
CA LYS A 33 9.36 -0.08 -5.50
C LYS A 33 8.77 0.34 -6.86
N LYS A 34 8.25 -0.60 -7.65
CA LYS A 34 7.62 -0.28 -8.92
C LYS A 34 6.35 0.56 -8.71
N ILE A 35 6.18 1.56 -9.56
CA ILE A 35 5.00 2.43 -9.63
C ILE A 35 4.58 2.48 -11.10
N GLU A 36 3.31 2.21 -11.35
CA GLU A 36 2.66 2.39 -12.65
C GLU A 36 1.54 3.41 -12.47
N VAL A 37 1.52 4.41 -13.35
CA VAL A 37 0.53 5.50 -13.32
C VAL A 37 -0.33 5.40 -14.57
N ASN A 38 -1.64 5.39 -14.39
CA ASN A 38 -2.61 5.55 -15.47
C ASN A 38 -3.31 6.91 -15.29
N GLU A 39 -2.90 7.89 -16.11
CA GLU A 39 -3.40 9.27 -16.05
C GLU A 39 -4.81 9.41 -16.64
N GLU A 40 -5.18 8.55 -17.59
CA GLU A 40 -6.48 8.57 -18.26
C GLU A 40 -7.59 8.09 -17.31
N ASP A 41 -7.37 6.94 -16.67
CA ASP A 41 -8.29 6.33 -15.72
C ASP A 41 -8.07 6.81 -14.28
N MET A 42 -7.08 7.68 -14.03
CA MET A 42 -6.81 8.30 -12.72
C MET A 42 -6.55 7.30 -11.58
N TYR A 43 -5.72 6.27 -11.84
CA TYR A 43 -5.28 5.35 -10.80
C TYR A 43 -3.77 5.06 -10.85
N VAL A 44 -3.27 4.48 -9.76
CA VAL A 44 -1.89 4.00 -9.66
C VAL A 44 -1.86 2.55 -9.21
N THR A 45 -0.91 1.78 -9.74
CA THR A 45 -0.53 0.47 -9.21
C THR A 45 0.85 0.62 -8.59
N VAL A 46 0.99 0.19 -7.33
CA VAL A 46 2.23 0.37 -6.58
C VAL A 46 2.63 -0.95 -5.94
N GLU A 47 3.93 -1.22 -5.94
CA GLU A 47 4.49 -2.30 -5.13
C GLU A 47 4.45 -1.97 -3.63
N PRO A 48 4.40 -2.98 -2.75
CA PRO A 48 4.13 -2.79 -1.33
C PRO A 48 5.21 -2.01 -0.55
N GLY A 49 6.41 -1.87 -1.11
CA GLY A 49 7.49 -1.10 -0.51
C GLY A 49 7.43 0.40 -0.80
N VAL A 50 6.63 0.85 -1.77
CA VAL A 50 6.53 2.26 -2.16
C VAL A 50 6.05 3.11 -0.96
N THR A 51 6.76 4.20 -0.69
CA THR A 51 6.43 5.20 0.33
C THR A 51 5.49 6.26 -0.22
N TRP A 52 4.79 6.95 0.68
CA TRP A 52 3.94 8.09 0.28
C TRP A 52 4.75 9.23 -0.35
N LEU A 53 5.98 9.46 0.10
CA LEU A 53 6.87 10.45 -0.52
C LEU A 53 7.24 10.05 -1.96
N GLU A 54 7.66 8.81 -2.19
CA GLU A 54 8.01 8.33 -3.54
C GLU A 54 6.81 8.43 -4.49
N LEU A 55 5.61 8.06 -4.03
CA LEU A 55 4.40 8.23 -4.82
C LEU A 55 4.11 9.71 -5.12
N TYR A 56 4.22 10.58 -4.11
CA TYR A 56 4.02 12.01 -4.30
C TYR A 56 5.02 12.59 -5.31
N GLU A 57 6.30 12.26 -5.19
CA GLU A 57 7.35 12.71 -6.13
C GLU A 57 7.13 12.18 -7.55
N THR A 58 6.55 10.98 -7.68
CA THR A 58 6.19 10.39 -8.98
C THR A 58 5.02 11.11 -9.64
N LEU A 59 3.99 11.48 -8.85
CA LEU A 59 2.77 12.11 -9.38
C LEU A 59 2.90 13.63 -9.57
N LYS A 60 3.75 14.30 -8.79
CA LYS A 60 3.90 15.76 -8.79
C LYS A 60 4.23 16.35 -10.18
N PRO A 61 5.14 15.79 -11.00
CA PRO A 61 5.45 16.30 -12.34
C PRO A 61 4.25 16.23 -13.30
N LEU A 62 3.30 15.31 -13.05
CA LEU A 62 2.08 15.12 -13.83
C LEU A 62 0.95 16.07 -13.38
N GLY A 63 1.17 16.87 -12.32
CA GLY A 63 0.11 17.67 -11.71
C GLY A 63 -0.92 16.84 -10.94
N LEU A 64 -0.63 15.56 -10.68
CA LEU A 64 -1.54 14.62 -10.03
C LEU A 64 -1.21 14.43 -8.54
N ARG A 65 -2.19 13.91 -7.79
CA ARG A 65 -2.02 13.44 -6.41
C ARG A 65 -3.10 12.41 -6.06
N THR A 66 -2.81 11.54 -5.10
CA THR A 66 -3.84 10.70 -4.48
C THR A 66 -4.74 11.51 -3.52
N PRO A 67 -6.00 11.06 -3.27
CA PRO A 67 -6.88 11.70 -2.31
C PRO A 67 -6.31 11.66 -0.88
N HIS A 68 -5.76 10.51 -0.47
CA HIS A 68 -5.03 10.36 0.79
C HIS A 68 -3.56 10.77 0.60
N TRP A 69 -3.04 11.62 1.50
CA TRP A 69 -1.70 12.21 1.39
C TRP A 69 -0.60 11.38 2.07
N GLY A 70 -1.01 10.37 2.85
CA GLY A 70 -0.13 9.57 3.69
C GLY A 70 -0.05 10.12 5.12
N PRO A 71 0.36 9.29 6.10
CA PRO A 71 0.53 9.72 7.49
C PRO A 71 1.69 10.72 7.63
N PHE A 72 1.84 11.36 8.80
CA PHE A 72 2.98 12.25 9.08
C PHE A 72 4.36 11.60 8.85
N SER A 73 4.43 10.28 8.98
CA SER A 73 5.61 9.48 8.67
C SER A 73 5.77 9.14 7.18
N GLY A 74 5.01 9.77 6.28
CA GLY A 74 4.92 9.44 4.84
C GLY A 74 6.24 9.42 4.07
N ARG A 75 7.30 10.05 4.62
CA ARG A 75 8.68 9.92 4.12
C ARG A 75 9.22 8.48 4.17
N VAL A 76 8.75 7.68 5.12
CA VAL A 76 9.23 6.31 5.35
C VAL A 76 8.10 5.27 5.45
N ALA A 77 6.87 5.70 5.75
CA ALA A 77 5.71 4.83 5.76
C ALA A 77 5.37 4.39 4.33
N THR A 78 5.19 3.08 4.15
CA THR A 78 4.80 2.51 2.87
C THR A 78 3.29 2.57 2.67
N ILE A 79 2.86 2.59 1.42
CA ILE A 79 1.44 2.56 1.04
C ILE A 79 0.79 1.30 1.59
N ALA A 80 1.39 0.12 1.39
CA ALA A 80 0.85 -1.14 1.92
C ALA A 80 0.78 -1.18 3.45
N GLY A 81 1.76 -0.59 4.15
CA GLY A 81 1.73 -0.46 5.60
C GLY A 81 0.57 0.41 6.08
N SER A 82 0.34 1.54 5.39
CA SER A 82 -0.81 2.40 5.65
C SER A 82 -2.15 1.70 5.39
N MET A 83 -2.28 0.97 4.27
CA MET A 83 -3.49 0.19 3.96
C MET A 83 -3.78 -0.86 5.03
N SER A 84 -2.74 -1.54 5.53
CA SER A 84 -2.88 -2.57 6.57
C SER A 84 -3.35 -2.03 7.93
N PHE A 85 -3.20 -0.73 8.17
CA PHE A 85 -3.54 -0.05 9.42
C PHE A 85 -4.64 1.00 9.30
N HIS A 86 -5.25 1.15 8.13
CA HIS A 86 -6.24 2.20 7.83
C HIS A 86 -5.72 3.58 8.29
N ALA A 87 -4.54 3.96 7.80
CA ALA A 87 -3.87 5.17 8.24
C ALA A 87 -4.75 6.42 8.04
N ILE A 88 -4.72 7.31 9.02
CA ILE A 88 -5.40 8.60 9.01
C ILE A 88 -4.34 9.70 8.92
N SER A 89 -4.64 10.77 8.20
CA SER A 89 -3.80 11.95 8.13
C SER A 89 -4.63 13.22 8.08
N HIS A 90 -4.01 14.35 8.38
CA HIS A 90 -4.67 15.65 8.20
C HIS A 90 -4.77 15.98 6.71
N GLY A 91 -5.82 16.70 6.32
CA GLY A 91 -5.99 17.15 4.92
C GLY A 91 -6.51 16.08 3.97
N THR A 92 -6.98 14.92 4.46
CA THR A 92 -7.55 13.84 3.64
C THR A 92 -9.08 13.84 3.61
N ASN A 93 -9.73 14.95 3.96
CA ASN A 93 -11.19 15.12 3.96
C ASN A 93 -11.95 13.96 4.65
N ASN A 94 -11.51 13.59 5.87
CA ASN A 94 -12.03 12.45 6.64
C ASN A 94 -11.86 11.06 5.99
N ALA A 95 -11.09 10.95 4.89
CA ALA A 95 -10.79 9.66 4.27
C ALA A 95 -9.59 8.98 4.95
N VAL A 96 -9.73 7.68 5.20
CA VAL A 96 -8.62 6.80 5.59
C VAL A 96 -7.87 6.34 4.34
N SER A 97 -6.65 5.81 4.51
CA SER A 97 -5.86 5.35 3.37
C SER A 97 -6.60 4.32 2.51
N ALA A 98 -7.36 3.42 3.13
CA ALA A 98 -8.11 2.36 2.46
C ALA A 98 -9.30 2.87 1.62
N ASP A 99 -9.80 4.09 1.85
CA ASP A 99 -10.93 4.63 1.07
C ASP A 99 -10.56 4.91 -0.39
N SER A 100 -9.26 5.02 -0.70
CA SER A 100 -8.75 5.19 -2.07
C SER A 100 -8.30 3.88 -2.72
N LEU A 101 -8.50 2.74 -2.05
CA LEU A 101 -8.06 1.43 -2.54
C LEU A 101 -9.12 0.80 -3.45
N SER A 102 -8.76 0.51 -4.70
CA SER A 102 -9.65 -0.19 -5.64
C SER A 102 -9.41 -1.71 -5.68
N SER A 103 -8.17 -2.15 -5.50
CA SER A 103 -7.75 -3.55 -5.67
C SER A 103 -6.45 -3.83 -4.92
N LEU A 104 -6.23 -5.11 -4.57
CA LEU A 104 -5.01 -5.64 -3.97
C LEU A 104 -4.69 -7.00 -4.59
N GLN A 105 -3.40 -7.26 -4.79
CA GLN A 105 -2.88 -8.60 -4.98
C GLN A 105 -2.31 -9.11 -3.67
N VAL A 106 -2.76 -10.29 -3.21
CA VAL A 106 -2.39 -10.87 -1.92
C VAL A 106 -1.86 -12.28 -2.13
N ILE A 107 -0.62 -12.51 -1.68
CA ILE A 107 -0.04 -13.85 -1.62
C ILE A 107 -0.41 -14.48 -0.27
N THR A 108 -1.09 -15.62 -0.30
CA THR A 108 -1.57 -16.30 0.90
C THR A 108 -0.48 -17.15 1.56
N GLY A 109 -0.83 -17.83 2.67
CA GLY A 109 0.13 -18.69 3.37
C GLY A 109 0.38 -20.02 2.66
N THR A 110 -0.51 -20.40 1.74
CA THR A 110 -0.41 -21.58 0.88
C THR A 110 0.34 -21.30 -0.42
N GLY A 111 0.62 -20.02 -0.71
CA GLY A 111 1.26 -19.58 -1.95
C GLY A 111 0.28 -19.15 -3.04
N ASP A 112 -1.03 -19.22 -2.78
CA ASP A 112 -2.04 -18.76 -3.71
C ASP A 112 -1.97 -17.25 -3.88
N VAL A 113 -2.22 -16.78 -5.10
CA VAL A 113 -2.36 -15.36 -5.43
C VAL A 113 -3.86 -15.03 -5.49
N ILE A 114 -4.29 -14.08 -4.67
CA ILE A 114 -5.65 -13.55 -4.68
C ILE A 114 -5.60 -12.14 -5.23
N GLU A 115 -6.41 -11.85 -6.24
CA GLU A 115 -6.63 -10.51 -6.75
C GLU A 115 -8.02 -10.03 -6.32
N THR A 116 -8.09 -8.87 -5.69
CA THR A 116 -9.35 -8.31 -5.16
C THR A 116 -9.87 -7.18 -6.05
N GLY A 117 -11.15 -6.86 -5.90
CA GLY A 117 -11.80 -5.80 -6.69
C GLY A 117 -11.99 -6.22 -8.15
N SER A 118 -12.11 -5.22 -9.02
CA SER A 118 -12.25 -5.37 -10.49
C SER A 118 -11.04 -5.99 -11.17
N GLN A 119 -9.90 -6.11 -10.49
CA GLN A 119 -8.73 -6.81 -11.01
C GLN A 119 -8.91 -8.34 -10.98
N GLY A 120 -9.78 -8.87 -10.11
CA GLY A 120 -9.99 -10.32 -9.98
C GLY A 120 -10.87 -10.97 -11.06
N SER A 121 -11.49 -10.18 -11.95
CA SER A 121 -12.36 -10.70 -13.02
C SER A 121 -11.62 -11.01 -14.32
N ASP A 122 -10.70 -10.13 -14.75
CA ASP A 122 -9.88 -10.27 -15.96
C ASP A 122 -8.68 -9.29 -15.87
N GLU A 123 -7.52 -9.62 -16.45
CA GLU A 123 -6.39 -8.67 -16.54
C GLU A 123 -6.74 -7.44 -17.38
N ALA A 124 -7.69 -7.56 -18.31
CA ALA A 124 -8.12 -6.50 -19.21
C ALA A 124 -9.31 -5.68 -18.68
N SER A 125 -9.93 -6.03 -17.55
CA SER A 125 -11.08 -5.28 -17.05
C SER A 125 -10.67 -3.92 -16.46
N SER A 126 -11.51 -2.90 -16.70
CA SER A 126 -11.30 -1.58 -16.14
C SER A 126 -11.29 -1.65 -14.62
N ARG A 127 -10.41 -0.88 -13.97
CA ARG A 127 -10.37 -0.80 -12.49
C ARG A 127 -11.69 -0.25 -11.90
N PHE A 128 -12.59 0.29 -12.72
CA PHE A 128 -13.84 0.92 -12.28
C PHE A 128 -15.11 0.26 -12.83
N PHE A 129 -15.03 -0.74 -13.71
CA PHE A 129 -16.18 -1.38 -14.35
C PHE A 129 -16.03 -2.90 -14.44
#